data_AF-A0AAD4T3Q2-F1
#
_entry.id   AF-A0AAD4T3Q2-F1
#
_cell.length_a   1.000
_cell.length_b   1.000
_cell.length_c   1.000
_cell.angle_alpha   90.00
_cell.angle_beta   90.00
_cell.angle_gamma   90.00
#
_symmetry.space_group_name_H-M   'P 1'
#
loop_
_entity.id
_entity.type
_entity.pdbx_description
1 polymer ?
#
loop_
_entity_poly.entity_id
_entity_poly.type
_entity_poly.pdbx_seq_one_letter_code
_entity_poly.pdbx_strand_id
1 'polypeptide(L)'
;MLQEVNSTFVTLVAKKENPNGVVDYKLIVCCGVVYKCIAKKLSLRIKFLLKFLIYPCQYAFVDGRSIQENIMLSHEIVRNYHRPIWTPRCTLKIDLRKVYDTNDTIPPTNSSITTTKPTIGFFSIYTDANLHRLYTKSIQEGFHIKSATNQLQVPAGPDTPTEILENPRFYPYFKDCIGAIDGIQIPAMVGLDEQVPFWCRKGFISQNVLVACSFDLQFQYVLAGWEGLAADSRILDSTLTRCDRLIVPEGKFYLADAGFANMPQFITPYRGVRYHLKEFGGNLPKDAKELFNLRHASLRNAIERAIGILKRRFTILQVQPQYPFESQVKIVLACCILYNHIRRECINDLIFDDENLQNLLETDPRMQQDSECHTLGRNKQREVASELRTSIADTMWNDYQRRRRD
;
A
#
# COMPACT_ATOMS: atom_id res chain seq x y z
N MET A 1 -25.90 47.44 32.53
CA MET A 1 -24.57 46.93 32.15
C MET A 1 -24.32 45.46 32.50
N LEU A 2 -24.17 45.03 33.77
CA LEU A 2 -23.84 43.61 34.05
C LEU A 2 -24.95 42.60 33.66
N GLN A 3 -26.23 42.95 33.83
CA GLN A 3 -27.36 42.10 33.43
C GLN A 3 -27.46 41.90 31.90
N GLU A 4 -27.13 42.92 31.11
CA GLU A 4 -27.18 42.85 29.65
C GLU A 4 -26.07 41.98 29.08
N VAL A 5 -24.87 42.00 29.70
CA VAL A 5 -23.72 41.18 29.30
C VAL A 5 -23.96 39.68 29.54
N ASN A 6 -24.78 39.33 30.55
CA ASN A 6 -25.16 37.95 30.87
C ASN A 6 -26.48 37.50 30.22
N SER A 7 -27.09 38.35 29.39
CA SER A 7 -28.30 37.99 28.65
C SER A 7 -27.95 37.07 27.46
N THR A 8 -28.77 36.04 27.25
CA THR A 8 -28.61 35.11 26.13
C THR A 8 -29.92 35.05 25.37
N PHE A 9 -29.88 35.33 24.07
CA PHE A 9 -31.07 35.34 23.23
C PHE A 9 -31.27 33.97 22.61
N VAL A 10 -32.50 33.45 22.69
CA VAL A 10 -32.84 32.17 22.08
C VAL A 10 -33.68 32.44 20.84
N THR A 11 -33.17 32.03 19.68
CA THR A 11 -33.83 32.21 18.39
C THR A 11 -34.16 30.84 17.78
N LEU A 12 -35.31 30.75 17.13
CA LEU A 12 -35.70 29.62 16.31
C LEU A 12 -35.36 29.93 14.86
N VAL A 13 -34.56 29.07 14.22
CA VAL A 13 -34.25 29.15 12.78
C VAL A 13 -34.95 28.02 12.05
N ALA A 14 -35.74 28.35 11.04
CA ALA A 14 -36.43 27.35 10.22
C ALA A 14 -35.42 26.47 9.46
N LYS A 15 -35.63 25.14 9.46
CA LYS A 15 -34.80 24.19 8.72
C LYS A 15 -35.25 23.99 7.26
N LYS A 16 -36.47 24.40 6.93
CA LYS A 16 -37.12 24.24 5.61
C LYS A 16 -37.99 25.45 5.29
N GLU A 17 -38.31 25.67 4.01
CA GLU A 17 -39.01 26.87 3.52
C GLU A 17 -40.42 27.05 4.12
N ASN A 18 -41.13 25.95 4.42
CA ASN A 18 -42.48 25.99 5.03
C ASN A 18 -42.52 25.14 6.32
N PRO A 19 -42.08 25.69 7.47
CA PRO A 19 -42.10 24.96 8.74
C PRO A 19 -43.53 24.82 9.29
N ASN A 20 -43.95 23.58 9.55
CA ASN A 20 -45.33 23.24 9.98
C ASN A 20 -45.39 22.75 11.43
N GLY A 21 -44.25 22.56 12.11
CA GLY A 21 -44.20 22.17 13.52
C GLY A 21 -42.90 22.55 14.22
N VAL A 22 -42.88 22.48 15.55
CA VAL A 22 -41.73 22.89 16.40
C VAL A 22 -40.44 22.13 16.04
N VAL A 23 -40.56 20.88 15.58
CA VAL A 23 -39.44 20.04 15.11
C VAL A 23 -38.74 20.60 13.86
N ASP A 24 -39.42 21.42 13.07
CA ASP A 24 -38.90 22.06 11.86
C ASP A 24 -38.02 23.27 12.18
N TYR A 25 -37.97 23.68 13.45
CA TYR A 25 -37.09 24.75 13.91
C TYR A 25 -35.84 24.19 14.57
N LYS A 26 -34.73 24.88 14.39
CA LYS A 26 -33.49 24.69 15.13
C LYS A 26 -33.39 25.79 16.17
N LEU A 27 -33.32 25.40 17.43
CA LEU A 27 -33.02 26.32 18.51
C LEU A 27 -31.55 26.77 18.39
N ILE A 28 -31.32 28.08 18.36
CA ILE A 28 -29.99 28.68 18.38
C ILE A 28 -29.93 29.62 19.57
N VAL A 29 -28.95 29.38 20.42
CA VAL A 29 -28.64 30.20 21.58
C VAL A 29 -27.57 31.21 21.19
N CYS A 30 -27.97 32.47 21.08
CA CYS A 30 -27.13 33.60 20.71
C CYS A 30 -26.55 34.25 21.97
N CYS A 31 -25.31 33.88 22.31
CA CYS A 31 -24.57 34.52 23.40
C CYS A 31 -24.02 35.89 22.98
N GLY A 32 -23.83 36.77 23.97
CA GLY A 32 -23.21 38.09 23.77
C GLY A 32 -21.79 38.04 23.18
N VAL A 33 -21.38 39.14 22.53
CA VAL A 33 -20.07 39.25 21.85
C VAL A 33 -18.91 39.05 22.83
N VAL A 34 -19.01 39.57 24.06
CA VAL A 34 -17.99 39.40 25.11
C VAL A 34 -17.77 37.92 25.42
N TYR A 35 -18.85 37.15 25.59
CA TYR A 35 -18.77 35.69 25.80
C TYR A 35 -18.11 34.98 24.62
N LYS A 36 -18.47 35.35 23.38
CA LYS A 36 -17.85 34.78 22.16
C LYS A 36 -16.35 35.09 22.10
N CYS A 37 -15.91 36.28 22.48
CA CYS A 37 -14.51 36.67 22.53
C CYS A 37 -13.71 35.84 23.56
N ILE A 38 -14.27 35.65 24.76
CA ILE A 38 -13.66 34.83 25.82
C ILE A 38 -13.60 33.36 25.39
N ALA A 39 -14.71 32.81 24.91
CA ALA A 39 -14.78 31.43 24.41
C ALA A 39 -13.80 31.19 23.26
N LYS A 40 -13.64 32.16 22.34
CA LYS A 40 -12.65 32.07 21.26
C LYS A 40 -11.22 32.06 21.80
N LYS A 41 -10.86 32.95 22.73
CA LYS A 41 -9.53 32.94 23.36
C LYS A 41 -9.24 31.62 24.08
N LEU A 42 -10.23 31.08 24.81
CA LEU A 42 -10.09 29.78 25.47
C LEU A 42 -9.93 28.64 24.46
N SER A 43 -10.72 28.63 23.39
CA SER A 43 -10.62 27.63 22.32
C SER A 43 -9.24 27.64 21.64
N LEU A 44 -8.63 28.81 21.45
CA LEU A 44 -7.30 28.94 20.85
C LEU A 44 -6.20 28.40 21.77
N ARG A 45 -6.35 28.56 23.09
CA ARG A 45 -5.42 27.96 24.07
C ARG A 45 -5.57 26.44 24.13
N ILE A 46 -6.80 25.95 24.11
CA ILE A 46 -7.11 24.51 24.14
C ILE A 46 -6.75 23.82 22.81
N LYS A 47 -6.76 24.53 21.68
CA LYS A 47 -6.43 24.01 20.34
C LYS A 47 -5.10 23.26 20.29
N PHE A 48 -4.09 23.73 21.03
CA PHE A 48 -2.78 23.06 21.08
C PHE A 48 -2.85 21.69 21.77
N LEU A 49 -3.66 21.56 22.83
CA LEU A 49 -3.88 20.30 23.55
C LEU A 49 -4.79 19.35 22.78
N LEU A 50 -5.76 19.88 22.01
CA LEU A 50 -6.68 19.06 21.21
C LEU A 50 -5.96 18.16 20.20
N LYS A 51 -4.79 18.58 19.68
CA LYS A 51 -3.98 17.73 18.78
C LYS A 51 -3.55 16.41 19.42
N PHE A 52 -3.42 16.38 20.75
CA PHE A 52 -2.99 15.20 21.51
C PHE A 52 -4.15 14.43 22.14
N LEU A 53 -5.30 15.09 22.36
CA LEU A 53 -6.48 14.49 22.98
C LEU A 53 -7.48 13.93 21.97
N ILE A 54 -7.54 14.50 20.76
CA ILE A 54 -8.50 14.08 19.73
C ILE A 54 -7.97 12.85 19.00
N TYR A 55 -8.82 11.83 18.91
CA TYR A 55 -8.51 10.63 18.15
C TYR A 55 -8.28 10.95 16.66
N PRO A 56 -7.30 10.33 15.98
CA PRO A 56 -6.97 10.67 14.59
C PRO A 56 -8.13 10.52 13.61
N CYS A 57 -9.07 9.62 13.87
CA CYS A 57 -10.23 9.37 13.02
C CYS A 57 -11.40 10.34 13.25
N GLN A 58 -11.25 11.36 14.10
CA GLN A 58 -12.27 12.40 14.27
C GLN A 58 -12.04 13.53 13.25
N TYR A 59 -12.89 13.59 12.22
CA TYR A 59 -12.77 14.58 11.14
C TYR A 59 -13.68 15.81 11.33
N ALA A 60 -14.76 15.69 12.10
CA ALA A 60 -15.68 16.79 12.33
C ALA A 60 -15.06 17.82 13.29
N PHE A 61 -15.15 19.11 12.93
CA PHE A 61 -14.76 20.25 13.77
C PHE A 61 -13.28 20.31 14.17
N VAL A 62 -12.41 19.64 13.40
CA VAL A 62 -10.95 19.71 13.54
C VAL A 62 -10.37 20.51 12.39
N ASP A 63 -9.55 21.50 12.73
CA ASP A 63 -8.89 22.36 11.74
C ASP A 63 -7.96 21.53 10.82
N GLY A 64 -8.10 21.71 9.51
CA GLY A 64 -7.34 20.97 8.50
C GLY A 64 -7.84 19.55 8.17
N ARG A 65 -8.98 19.11 8.72
CA ARG A 65 -9.63 17.83 8.35
C ARG A 65 -10.94 18.06 7.61
N SER A 66 -11.22 17.26 6.59
CA SER A 66 -12.45 17.38 5.80
C SER A 66 -13.39 16.21 6.08
N ILE A 67 -14.68 16.51 6.22
CA ILE A 67 -15.71 15.45 6.36
C ILE A 67 -15.79 14.55 5.12
N GLN A 68 -15.36 15.06 3.96
CA GLN A 68 -15.31 14.28 2.72
C GLN A 68 -14.38 13.07 2.85
N GLU A 69 -13.31 13.17 3.65
CA GLU A 69 -12.38 12.06 3.91
C GLU A 69 -13.09 10.90 4.62
N ASN A 70 -13.95 11.21 5.60
CA ASN A 70 -14.79 10.22 6.28
C ASN A 70 -15.83 9.58 5.36
N ILE A 71 -16.38 10.35 4.41
CA ILE A 71 -17.34 9.84 3.42
C ILE A 71 -16.65 8.89 2.44
N MET A 72 -15.46 9.25 1.95
CA MET A 72 -14.66 8.39 1.07
C MET A 72 -14.24 7.10 1.78
N LEU A 73 -13.76 7.20 3.02
CA LEU A 73 -13.42 6.04 3.84
C LEU A 73 -14.63 5.12 4.05
N SER A 74 -15.79 5.70 4.37
CA SER A 74 -17.03 4.96 4.52
C SER A 74 -17.46 4.25 3.24
N HIS A 75 -17.31 4.92 2.10
CA HIS A 75 -17.65 4.36 0.79
C HIS A 75 -16.72 3.20 0.42
N GLU A 76 -15.43 3.29 0.71
CA GLU A 76 -14.48 2.19 0.49
C GLU A 76 -14.73 1.01 1.41
N ILE A 77 -15.06 1.24 2.69
CA ILE A 77 -15.32 0.15 3.62
C ILE A 77 -16.61 -0.60 3.29
N VAL A 78 -17.64 0.10 2.82
CA VAL A 78 -18.92 -0.50 2.40
C VAL A 78 -18.87 -1.02 0.95
N ARG A 79 -17.74 -0.82 0.26
CA ARG A 79 -17.60 -1.23 -1.14
C ARG A 79 -17.78 -2.74 -1.25
N ASN A 80 -18.64 -3.14 -2.19
CA ASN A 80 -19.04 -4.54 -2.43
C ASN A 80 -19.95 -5.19 -1.38
N TYR A 81 -20.55 -4.42 -0.46
CA TYR A 81 -21.55 -4.97 0.47
C TYR A 81 -22.78 -5.56 -0.22
N HIS A 82 -23.07 -5.12 -1.46
CA HIS A 82 -24.15 -5.64 -2.30
C HIS A 82 -23.88 -7.04 -2.87
N ARG A 83 -22.63 -7.54 -2.79
CA ARG A 83 -22.29 -8.86 -3.33
C ARG A 83 -22.66 -9.96 -2.32
N PRO A 84 -23.36 -11.02 -2.73
CA PRO A 84 -23.90 -12.06 -1.84
C PRO A 84 -22.84 -12.99 -1.20
N ILE A 85 -21.55 -12.66 -1.28
CA ILE A 85 -20.45 -13.50 -0.81
C ILE A 85 -20.33 -13.41 0.73
N TRP A 86 -21.07 -14.28 1.41
CA TRP A 86 -20.81 -15.07 2.63
C TRP A 86 -20.17 -14.53 3.90
N THR A 87 -19.70 -13.27 4.01
CA THR A 87 -19.43 -12.70 5.34
C THR A 87 -20.65 -11.95 5.87
N PRO A 88 -21.21 -12.31 7.05
CA PRO A 88 -22.24 -11.49 7.67
C PRO A 88 -21.64 -10.11 8.00
N ARG A 89 -22.25 -9.08 7.43
CA ARG A 89 -21.81 -7.67 7.55
C ARG A 89 -22.91 -6.88 8.22
N CYS A 90 -22.56 -6.02 9.16
CA CYS A 90 -23.48 -5.06 9.72
C CYS A 90 -22.83 -3.69 9.80
N THR A 91 -23.62 -2.66 9.53
CA THR A 91 -23.22 -1.26 9.78
C THR A 91 -23.92 -0.81 11.04
N LEU A 92 -23.17 -0.53 12.10
CA LEU A 92 -23.73 -0.01 13.33
C LEU A 92 -23.74 1.53 13.29
N LYS A 93 -24.92 2.10 13.06
CA LYS A 93 -25.12 3.54 13.16
C LYS A 93 -25.56 3.90 14.58
N ILE A 94 -24.65 4.47 15.35
CA ILE A 94 -24.94 4.99 16.69
C ILE A 94 -25.25 6.48 16.58
N ASP A 95 -26.46 6.89 16.99
CA ASP A 95 -26.82 8.29 17.14
C ASP A 95 -26.88 8.65 18.62
N LEU A 96 -26.19 9.71 19.02
CA LEU A 96 -26.14 10.16 20.40
C LEU A 96 -27.18 11.25 20.61
N ARG A 97 -27.97 11.14 21.68
CA ARG A 97 -28.92 12.20 22.07
C ARG A 97 -28.16 13.51 22.27
N LYS A 98 -28.76 14.62 21.85
CA LYS A 98 -28.13 15.95 21.89
C LYS A 98 -27.58 16.27 23.28
N VAL A 99 -26.25 16.31 23.36
CA VAL A 99 -25.49 16.49 24.61
C VAL A 99 -25.65 17.89 25.23
N TYR A 100 -26.19 18.83 24.46
CA TYR A 100 -26.46 20.20 24.91
C TYR A 100 -27.87 20.40 25.49
N ASP A 101 -28.75 19.39 25.36
CA ASP A 101 -30.16 19.46 25.79
C ASP A 101 -30.44 18.60 27.05
N THR A 102 -29.42 17.95 27.62
CA THR A 102 -29.53 17.07 28.79
C THR A 102 -29.11 17.82 30.06
N ASN A 103 -30.10 18.16 30.89
CA ASN A 103 -29.96 18.90 32.15
C ASN A 103 -29.42 18.04 33.30
N ASP A 104 -28.25 17.42 33.14
CA ASP A 104 -27.53 16.87 34.29
C ASP A 104 -26.74 18.00 34.95
N THR A 105 -27.44 18.84 35.72
CA THR A 105 -26.84 19.76 36.68
C THR A 105 -26.17 18.94 37.77
N ILE A 106 -24.85 19.03 37.83
CA ILE A 106 -23.99 18.45 38.86
C ILE A 106 -24.49 18.94 40.24
N PRO A 107 -24.97 18.08 41.15
CA PRO A 107 -25.25 18.49 42.52
C PRO A 107 -23.92 18.80 43.23
N PRO A 108 -23.88 19.80 44.12
CA PRO A 108 -22.67 20.12 44.86
C PRO A 108 -22.54 19.09 45.98
N THR A 109 -21.57 18.18 45.92
CA THR A 109 -20.75 17.72 47.07
C THR A 109 -19.79 16.60 46.69
N ASN A 110 -18.54 16.81 47.12
CA ASN A 110 -17.44 15.91 47.44
C ASN A 110 -17.41 14.47 46.87
N SER A 111 -16.24 14.20 46.27
CA SER A 111 -15.64 12.89 46.02
C SER A 111 -16.40 11.94 45.08
N SER A 112 -16.07 12.01 43.79
CA SER A 112 -15.32 10.97 43.06
C SER A 112 -15.35 11.31 41.58
N ILE A 113 -14.17 11.42 40.98
CA ILE A 113 -13.95 11.74 39.58
C ILE A 113 -14.73 10.74 38.71
N THR A 114 -15.77 11.20 38.02
CA THR A 114 -16.33 10.49 36.87
C THR A 114 -16.20 11.42 35.68
N THR A 115 -15.14 11.21 34.91
CA THR A 115 -14.83 11.94 33.69
C THR A 115 -15.84 11.61 32.60
N THR A 116 -16.85 12.45 32.43
CA THR A 116 -17.70 12.44 31.23
C THR A 116 -17.77 13.82 30.60
N LYS A 117 -17.07 13.99 29.47
CA LYS A 117 -17.34 14.79 28.25
C LYS A 117 -16.01 15.17 27.55
N PRO A 118 -15.92 15.38 26.20
CA PRO A 118 -17.00 15.84 25.31
C PRO A 118 -17.15 15.12 23.93
N THR A 119 -18.08 15.66 23.15
CA THR A 119 -18.93 15.10 22.08
C THR A 119 -18.37 15.15 20.65
N ILE A 120 -19.04 14.39 19.78
CA ILE A 120 -19.13 14.40 18.29
C ILE A 120 -18.05 13.57 17.57
N GLY A 121 -18.30 12.26 17.54
CA GLY A 121 -17.78 11.38 16.50
C GLY A 121 -18.98 10.70 15.82
N PHE A 122 -19.10 10.86 14.52
CA PHE A 122 -19.73 9.80 13.72
C PHE A 122 -18.81 8.58 13.85
N PHE A 123 -19.05 7.76 14.86
CA PHE A 123 -18.42 6.45 14.97
C PHE A 123 -19.21 5.49 14.09
N SER A 124 -18.80 5.36 12.84
CA SER A 124 -19.08 4.14 12.09
C SER A 124 -17.96 3.18 12.45
N ILE A 125 -18.17 2.36 13.48
CA ILE A 125 -17.26 1.26 13.78
C ILE A 125 -17.57 0.20 12.74
N TYR A 126 -16.78 0.18 11.67
CA TYR A 126 -16.83 -0.90 10.70
C TYR A 126 -16.24 -2.14 11.34
N THR A 127 -16.99 -3.23 11.35
CA THR A 127 -16.56 -4.53 11.85
C THR A 127 -15.58 -5.17 10.86
N ASP A 128 -14.40 -4.60 10.80
CA ASP A 128 -13.14 -5.33 10.88
C ASP A 128 -12.22 -4.50 11.77
N ALA A 129 -12.35 -4.73 13.09
CA ALA A 129 -11.64 -3.97 14.11
C ALA A 129 -10.12 -4.08 13.96
N ASN A 130 -9.62 -5.09 13.24
CA ASN A 130 -8.22 -5.24 12.89
C ASN A 130 -7.85 -4.31 11.74
N LEU A 131 -8.60 -4.30 10.63
CA LEU A 131 -8.25 -3.48 9.46
C LEU A 131 -8.28 -1.98 9.74
N HIS A 132 -9.26 -1.46 10.49
CA HIS A 132 -9.30 -0.04 10.87
C HIS A 132 -8.21 0.33 11.87
N ARG A 133 -7.92 -0.55 12.85
CA ARG A 133 -6.84 -0.35 13.82
C ARG A 133 -5.48 -0.42 13.15
N LEU A 134 -5.28 -1.30 12.16
CA LEU A 134 -4.08 -1.38 11.35
C LEU A 134 -3.96 -0.22 10.37
N TYR A 135 -5.03 0.24 9.72
CA TYR A 135 -4.97 1.43 8.86
C TYR A 135 -4.60 2.67 9.67
N THR A 136 -5.23 2.84 10.84
CA THR A 136 -4.95 3.95 11.76
C THR A 136 -3.56 3.81 12.38
N LYS A 137 -3.12 2.60 12.74
CA LYS A 137 -1.79 2.31 13.27
C LYS A 137 -0.72 2.44 12.19
N SER A 138 -0.95 2.07 10.93
CA SER A 138 -0.03 2.26 9.80
C SER A 138 0.05 3.74 9.36
N ILE A 139 -1.03 4.51 9.51
CA ILE A 139 -1.04 5.98 9.32
C ILE A 139 -0.32 6.67 10.50
N GLN A 140 -0.52 6.22 11.75
CA GLN A 140 0.13 6.76 12.96
C GLN A 140 1.62 6.36 13.07
N GLU A 141 1.97 5.11 12.79
CA GLU A 141 3.34 4.60 12.62
C GLU A 141 3.94 5.05 11.28
N GLY A 142 3.12 5.64 10.40
CA GLY A 142 3.51 6.41 9.22
C GLY A 142 4.42 7.61 9.54
N PHE A 143 4.52 7.99 10.81
CA PHE A 143 5.51 8.95 11.33
C PHE A 143 6.89 8.31 11.66
N HIS A 144 6.99 6.98 11.73
CA HIS A 144 8.20 6.21 12.01
C HIS A 144 8.38 5.01 11.05
N ILE A 145 8.17 5.24 9.75
CA ILE A 145 8.35 4.25 8.67
C ILE A 145 9.78 3.69 8.58
N LYS A 146 10.78 4.31 9.23
CA LYS A 146 12.12 3.74 9.35
C LYS A 146 12.18 2.44 10.19
N SER A 147 11.17 2.14 11.02
CA SER A 147 11.12 0.93 11.86
C SER A 147 10.31 -0.23 11.25
N ALA A 148 9.44 0.04 10.26
CA ALA A 148 8.56 -0.97 9.68
C ALA A 148 9.21 -1.77 8.52
N THR A 149 10.34 -1.30 8.00
CA THR A 149 11.20 -2.06 7.08
C THR A 149 11.67 -3.39 7.67
N ASN A 150 11.81 -3.50 9.00
CA ASN A 150 12.09 -4.77 9.68
C ASN A 150 10.96 -5.82 9.54
N GLN A 151 9.72 -5.41 9.25
CA GLN A 151 8.60 -6.34 9.03
C GLN A 151 8.54 -6.89 7.61
N LEU A 152 9.25 -6.23 6.68
CA LEU A 152 9.36 -6.66 5.29
C LEU A 152 10.60 -7.55 5.08
N GLN A 153 11.62 -7.49 5.93
CA GLN A 153 12.85 -8.25 5.70
C GLN A 153 12.65 -9.78 5.74
N VAL A 154 13.37 -10.45 4.83
CA VAL A 154 13.47 -11.92 4.72
C VAL A 154 13.91 -12.47 6.08
N PRO A 155 13.20 -13.44 6.68
CA PRO A 155 13.72 -14.14 7.85
C PRO A 155 15.08 -14.74 7.51
N ALA A 156 16.05 -14.63 8.42
CA ALA A 156 17.33 -15.31 8.25
C ALA A 156 17.08 -16.83 8.28
N GLY A 157 17.02 -17.45 7.10
CA GLY A 157 16.79 -18.89 6.94
C GLY A 157 17.57 -19.43 5.73
N PRO A 158 18.19 -20.63 5.85
CA PRO A 158 18.86 -21.31 4.75
C PRO A 158 17.88 -21.97 3.75
N ASP A 159 16.59 -21.98 4.03
CA ASP A 159 15.62 -22.85 3.35
C ASP A 159 15.21 -22.34 1.96
N THR A 160 15.20 -23.26 0.99
CA THR A 160 14.62 -23.04 -0.34
C THR A 160 13.11 -22.83 -0.20
N PRO A 161 12.51 -21.82 -0.87
CA PRO A 161 11.07 -21.62 -0.84
C PRO A 161 10.29 -22.87 -1.25
N THR A 162 9.20 -23.16 -0.55
CA THR A 162 8.38 -24.37 -0.74
C THR A 162 7.89 -24.50 -2.18
N GLU A 163 7.49 -23.39 -2.80
CA GLU A 163 7.02 -23.34 -4.20
C GLU A 163 8.09 -23.80 -5.21
N ILE A 164 9.37 -23.65 -4.87
CA ILE A 164 10.48 -24.16 -5.66
C ILE A 164 10.74 -25.62 -5.28
N LEU A 165 10.87 -25.91 -3.98
CA LEU A 165 11.24 -27.24 -3.47
C LEU A 165 10.28 -28.35 -3.94
N GLU A 166 8.98 -28.07 -3.94
CA GLU A 166 7.94 -29.04 -4.31
C GLU A 166 7.77 -29.21 -5.82
N ASN A 167 8.39 -28.35 -6.64
CA ASN A 167 8.19 -28.35 -8.08
C ASN A 167 9.45 -28.83 -8.83
N PRO A 168 9.43 -30.01 -9.49
CA PRO A 168 10.59 -30.57 -10.19
C PRO A 168 10.97 -29.81 -11.48
N ARG A 169 10.17 -28.81 -11.87
CA ARG A 169 10.52 -27.85 -12.93
C ARG A 169 11.48 -26.76 -12.44
N PHE A 170 11.52 -26.50 -11.13
CA PHE A 170 12.32 -25.44 -10.52
C PHE A 170 13.43 -25.99 -9.62
N TYR A 171 13.15 -27.01 -8.81
CA TYR A 171 14.17 -27.69 -8.00
C TYR A 171 14.95 -28.74 -8.82
N PRO A 172 16.29 -28.83 -8.67
CA PRO A 172 17.15 -28.06 -7.76
C PRO A 172 17.70 -26.74 -8.35
N TYR A 173 17.37 -26.41 -9.60
CA TYR A 173 18.01 -25.35 -10.38
C TYR A 173 17.88 -23.96 -9.77
N PHE A 174 16.73 -23.63 -9.19
CA PHE A 174 16.43 -22.34 -8.56
C PHE A 174 16.44 -22.40 -7.03
N LYS A 175 17.09 -23.39 -6.40
CA LYS A 175 17.06 -23.61 -4.94
C LYS A 175 17.49 -22.41 -4.08
N ASP A 176 18.31 -21.53 -4.65
CA ASP A 176 18.83 -20.32 -3.99
C ASP A 176 18.09 -19.04 -4.40
N CYS A 177 17.05 -19.16 -5.22
CA CYS A 177 16.17 -18.07 -5.57
C CYS A 177 15.17 -17.83 -4.43
N ILE A 178 15.12 -16.61 -3.88
CA ILE A 178 14.27 -16.27 -2.72
C ILE A 178 13.01 -15.47 -3.08
N GLY A 179 12.93 -15.00 -4.32
CA GLY A 179 11.77 -14.26 -4.81
C GLY A 179 12.03 -13.58 -6.15
N ALA A 180 11.21 -12.58 -6.45
CA ALA A 180 11.36 -11.71 -7.61
C ALA A 180 11.35 -10.23 -7.21
N ILE A 181 11.93 -9.39 -8.06
CA ILE A 181 11.98 -7.93 -7.92
C ILE A 181 11.45 -7.25 -9.19
N ASP A 182 10.70 -6.16 -9.02
CA ASP A 182 10.12 -5.42 -10.14
C ASP A 182 9.81 -3.97 -9.78
N GLY A 183 9.76 -3.11 -10.80
CA GLY A 183 9.36 -1.71 -10.70
C GLY A 183 7.86 -1.54 -10.94
N ILE A 184 7.20 -0.79 -10.07
CA ILE A 184 5.79 -0.42 -10.17
C ILE A 184 5.67 1.08 -10.41
N GLN A 185 4.99 1.45 -11.49
CA GLN A 185 4.55 2.83 -11.69
C GLN A 185 3.21 3.05 -10.97
N ILE A 186 3.18 4.01 -10.05
CA ILE A 186 2.00 4.44 -9.27
C ILE A 186 1.72 5.90 -9.58
N PRO A 187 0.50 6.29 -10.02
CA PRO A 187 0.16 7.68 -10.27
C PRO A 187 0.49 8.58 -9.08
N ALA A 188 1.04 9.76 -9.36
CA ALA A 188 1.46 10.70 -8.33
C ALA A 188 1.05 12.13 -8.67
N MET A 189 0.83 12.94 -7.65
CA MET A 189 0.65 14.40 -7.77
C MET A 189 1.90 15.11 -7.24
N VAL A 190 2.47 16.02 -8.02
CA VAL A 190 3.61 16.86 -7.63
C VAL A 190 3.37 18.30 -8.09
N GLY A 191 4.14 19.27 -7.57
CA GLY A 191 4.05 20.66 -8.01
C GLY A 191 4.26 20.78 -9.53
N LEU A 192 3.63 21.77 -10.17
CA LEU A 192 3.70 21.96 -11.63
C LEU A 192 5.15 22.10 -12.14
N ASP A 193 5.98 22.76 -11.34
CA ASP A 193 7.42 22.96 -11.55
C ASP A 193 8.26 21.69 -11.36
N GLU A 194 7.73 20.69 -10.67
CA GLU A 194 8.41 19.44 -10.36
C GLU A 194 8.01 18.28 -11.30
N GLN A 195 7.04 18.46 -12.20
CA GLN A 195 6.42 17.35 -12.95
C GLN A 195 7.36 16.64 -13.92
N VAL A 196 8.32 17.35 -14.53
CA VAL A 196 9.19 16.83 -15.59
C VAL A 196 9.84 15.48 -15.24
N PRO A 197 10.56 15.33 -14.11
CA PRO A 197 11.15 14.04 -13.73
C PRO A 197 10.11 12.96 -13.37
N PHE A 198 8.87 13.34 -13.05
CA PHE A 198 7.81 12.41 -12.65
C PHE A 198 7.01 11.82 -13.80
N TRP A 199 7.27 12.20 -15.05
CA TRP A 199 6.62 11.55 -16.19
C TRP A 199 7.09 10.10 -16.35
N CYS A 200 6.18 9.14 -16.46
CA CYS A 200 6.58 7.81 -16.91
C CYS A 200 6.47 7.66 -18.42
N ARG A 201 7.12 6.61 -18.93
CA ARG A 201 7.04 6.20 -20.34
C ARG A 201 5.62 5.84 -20.81
N LYS A 202 4.66 5.68 -19.89
CA LYS A 202 3.24 5.44 -20.19
C LYS A 202 2.44 6.74 -20.36
N GLY A 203 3.08 7.91 -20.28
CA GLY A 203 2.45 9.19 -20.57
C GLY A 203 1.59 9.74 -19.42
N PHE A 204 1.94 9.46 -18.17
CA PHE A 204 1.31 10.08 -17.00
C PHE A 204 2.34 10.36 -15.89
N ILE A 205 1.98 11.24 -14.95
CA ILE A 205 2.81 11.58 -13.78
C ILE A 205 2.73 10.46 -12.74
N SER A 206 3.87 9.91 -12.36
CA SER A 206 3.96 8.78 -11.45
C SER A 206 5.20 8.81 -10.58
N GLN A 207 5.11 8.15 -9.43
CA GLN A 207 6.28 7.66 -8.71
C GLN A 207 6.63 6.26 -9.19
N ASN A 208 7.92 5.99 -9.35
CA ASN A 208 8.44 4.65 -9.50
C ASN A 208 8.64 4.03 -8.11
N VAL A 209 8.22 2.78 -7.94
CA VAL A 209 8.28 2.04 -6.68
C VAL A 209 8.92 0.69 -6.96
N LEU A 210 10.10 0.43 -6.41
CA LEU A 210 10.71 -0.88 -6.52
C LEU A 210 10.19 -1.79 -5.41
N VAL A 211 9.76 -2.99 -5.75
CA VAL A 211 9.33 -3.99 -4.76
C VAL A 211 10.05 -5.30 -4.98
N ALA A 212 10.37 -5.99 -3.89
CA ALA A 212 10.77 -7.40 -3.89
C ALA A 212 9.67 -8.23 -3.22
N CYS A 213 9.45 -9.45 -3.70
CA CYS A 213 8.36 -10.32 -3.26
C CYS A 213 8.82 -11.78 -3.23
N SER A 214 8.43 -12.54 -2.20
CA SER A 214 8.56 -14.01 -2.17
C SER A 214 7.53 -14.70 -3.07
N PHE A 215 7.73 -16.00 -3.27
CA PHE A 215 6.81 -16.84 -4.03
C PHE A 215 5.46 -17.09 -3.35
N ASP A 216 5.39 -16.91 -2.03
CA ASP A 216 4.14 -16.91 -1.25
C ASP A 216 3.33 -15.61 -1.39
N LEU A 217 3.78 -14.72 -2.29
CA LEU A 217 3.23 -13.41 -2.63
C LEU A 217 3.43 -12.34 -1.54
N GLN A 218 4.32 -12.51 -0.56
CA GLN A 218 4.59 -11.45 0.43
C GLN A 218 5.66 -10.47 -0.05
N PHE A 219 5.43 -9.17 0.13
CA PHE A 219 6.46 -8.16 -0.14
C PHE A 219 7.59 -8.26 0.88
N GLN A 220 8.81 -8.39 0.40
CA GLN A 220 10.02 -8.46 1.22
C GLN A 220 10.77 -7.13 1.30
N TYR A 221 10.50 -6.24 0.35
CA TYR A 221 11.12 -4.93 0.30
C TYR A 221 10.28 -4.00 -0.55
N VAL A 222 10.21 -2.73 -0.16
CA VAL A 222 9.52 -1.69 -0.90
C VAL A 222 10.32 -0.39 -0.81
N LEU A 223 10.70 0.15 -1.96
CA LEU A 223 11.32 1.46 -2.08
C LEU A 223 10.44 2.37 -2.95
N ALA A 224 9.65 3.21 -2.28
CA ALA A 224 8.73 4.15 -2.91
C ALA A 224 9.33 5.57 -3.02
N GLY A 225 8.71 6.41 -3.83
CA GLY A 225 9.03 7.83 -3.95
C GLY A 225 10.09 8.20 -4.97
N TRP A 226 10.45 7.30 -5.90
CA TRP A 226 11.33 7.65 -7.02
C TRP A 226 10.57 8.40 -8.12
N GLU A 227 11.30 9.21 -8.87
CA GLU A 227 10.73 9.93 -10.00
C GLU A 227 10.29 8.95 -11.10
N GLY A 228 9.18 9.22 -11.80
CA GLY A 228 8.62 8.34 -12.83
C GLY A 228 9.58 8.03 -14.00
N LEU A 229 10.49 8.96 -14.34
CA LEU A 229 11.54 8.76 -15.34
C LEU A 229 12.76 7.98 -14.82
N ALA A 230 12.86 7.76 -13.51
CA ALA A 230 14.03 7.10 -12.93
C ALA A 230 14.19 5.70 -13.52
N ALA A 231 15.38 5.45 -14.09
CA ALA A 231 15.73 4.16 -14.66
C ALA A 231 15.84 3.11 -13.56
N ASP A 232 15.37 1.89 -13.86
CA ASP A 232 15.37 0.77 -12.92
C ASP A 232 16.77 0.46 -12.36
N SER A 233 17.82 0.68 -13.15
CA SER A 233 19.22 0.57 -12.72
C SER A 233 19.60 1.58 -11.63
N ARG A 234 19.18 2.85 -11.75
CA ARG A 234 19.44 3.91 -10.76
C ARG A 234 18.72 3.59 -9.45
N ILE A 235 17.49 3.09 -9.54
CA ILE A 235 16.71 2.70 -8.36
C ILE A 235 17.36 1.50 -7.68
N LEU A 236 17.75 0.47 -8.46
CA LEU A 236 18.45 -0.72 -7.97
C LEU A 236 19.75 -0.36 -7.25
N ASP A 237 20.56 0.55 -7.79
CA ASP A 237 21.79 1.01 -7.14
C ASP A 237 21.53 1.66 -5.78
N SER A 238 20.46 2.44 -5.68
CA SER A 238 20.07 3.02 -4.40
C SER A 238 19.63 1.95 -3.42
N THR A 239 18.94 0.90 -3.87
CA THR A 239 18.50 -0.19 -2.98
C THR A 239 19.65 -0.93 -2.32
N LEU A 240 20.85 -0.87 -2.90
CA LEU A 240 22.05 -1.53 -2.38
C LEU A 240 22.92 -0.62 -1.50
N THR A 241 22.84 0.70 -1.70
CA THR A 241 23.75 1.67 -1.06
C THR A 241 23.15 2.39 0.14
N ARG A 242 21.83 2.32 0.33
CA ARG A 242 21.13 3.02 1.41
C ARG A 242 21.33 2.39 2.79
N CYS A 243 20.99 3.15 3.84
CA CYS A 243 20.99 2.66 5.21
C CYS A 243 19.89 1.60 5.45
N ASP A 244 18.75 1.73 4.77
CA ASP A 244 17.64 0.80 4.75
C ASP A 244 17.69 -0.17 3.56
N ARG A 245 18.89 -0.49 3.07
CA ARG A 245 19.12 -1.32 1.87
C ARG A 245 18.42 -2.68 1.93
N LEU A 246 18.12 -3.21 0.74
CA LEU A 246 17.76 -4.61 0.58
C LEU A 246 18.98 -5.48 0.90
N ILE A 247 18.84 -6.35 1.90
CA ILE A 247 19.86 -7.33 2.26
C ILE A 247 19.50 -8.64 1.57
N VAL A 248 20.33 -9.06 0.63
CA VAL A 248 20.25 -10.38 0.01
C VAL A 248 21.23 -11.30 0.74
N PRO A 249 20.78 -12.40 1.36
CA PRO A 249 21.67 -13.36 2.02
C PRO A 249 22.72 -13.89 1.05
N GLU A 250 23.90 -14.25 1.59
CA GLU A 250 24.99 -14.79 0.79
C GLU A 250 24.55 -16.06 0.04
N GLY A 251 24.89 -16.14 -1.23
CA GLY A 251 24.49 -17.24 -2.12
C GLY A 251 23.05 -17.19 -2.61
N LYS A 252 22.19 -16.30 -2.10
CA LYS A 252 20.79 -16.16 -2.54
C LYS A 252 20.63 -15.06 -3.59
N PHE A 253 19.55 -15.14 -4.37
CA PHE A 253 19.25 -14.15 -5.42
C PHE A 253 17.74 -13.94 -5.66
N TYR A 254 17.40 -12.81 -6.27
CA TYR A 254 16.06 -12.51 -6.80
C TYR A 254 16.04 -12.62 -8.33
N LEU A 255 14.88 -12.96 -8.89
CA LEU A 255 14.64 -12.82 -10.33
C LEU A 255 14.20 -11.39 -10.65
N ALA A 256 14.85 -10.77 -11.63
CA ALA A 256 14.53 -9.41 -12.07
C ALA A 256 14.09 -9.39 -13.54
N ASP A 257 13.34 -8.36 -13.93
CA ASP A 257 13.00 -8.14 -15.34
C ASP A 257 14.24 -7.84 -16.21
N ALA A 258 14.12 -8.02 -17.52
CA ALA A 258 15.17 -7.75 -18.50
C ALA A 258 15.70 -6.30 -18.45
N GLY A 259 14.90 -5.34 -17.98
CA GLY A 259 15.29 -3.95 -17.79
C GLY A 259 16.38 -3.73 -16.71
N PHE A 260 16.54 -4.68 -15.78
CA PHE A 260 17.54 -4.58 -14.72
C PHE A 260 18.93 -5.03 -15.17
N ALA A 261 19.95 -4.66 -14.39
CA ALA A 261 21.31 -5.16 -14.58
C ALA A 261 21.41 -6.60 -14.06
N ASN A 262 22.00 -7.50 -14.85
CA ASN A 262 22.30 -8.86 -14.41
C ASN A 262 23.44 -8.84 -13.38
N MET A 263 23.14 -9.19 -12.13
CA MET A 263 24.10 -9.19 -11.02
C MET A 263 23.90 -10.45 -10.17
N PRO A 264 24.89 -10.89 -9.37
CA PRO A 264 24.77 -12.18 -8.66
C PRO A 264 23.57 -12.26 -7.72
N GLN A 265 23.13 -11.12 -7.18
CA GLN A 265 21.94 -10.99 -6.33
C GLN A 265 20.62 -10.80 -7.12
N PHE A 266 20.70 -10.46 -8.41
CA PHE A 266 19.55 -10.15 -9.27
C PHE A 266 19.74 -10.75 -10.67
N ILE A 267 19.14 -11.91 -10.90
CA ILE A 267 19.28 -12.66 -12.14
C ILE A 267 18.20 -12.27 -13.13
N THR A 268 18.62 -11.80 -14.31
CA THR A 268 17.72 -11.38 -15.39
C THR A 268 17.59 -12.47 -16.47
N PRO A 269 16.53 -12.48 -17.29
CA PRO A 269 16.44 -13.42 -18.41
C PRO A 269 17.49 -13.12 -19.49
N TYR A 270 17.75 -14.09 -20.38
CA TYR A 270 18.51 -13.84 -21.60
C TYR A 270 17.77 -12.86 -22.50
N ARG A 271 18.34 -11.68 -22.73
CA ARG A 271 17.77 -10.67 -23.62
C ARG A 271 17.74 -11.19 -25.07
N GLY A 272 16.68 -10.86 -25.80
CA GLY A 272 16.49 -11.27 -27.19
C GLY A 272 16.09 -12.73 -27.40
N VAL A 273 15.95 -13.53 -26.34
CA VAL A 273 15.51 -14.93 -26.42
C VAL A 273 14.03 -15.01 -26.07
N ARG A 274 13.20 -15.32 -27.07
CA ARG A 274 11.76 -15.51 -26.89
C ARG A 274 11.48 -16.88 -26.29
N TYR A 275 10.39 -16.97 -25.54
CA TYR A 275 9.86 -18.21 -24.97
C TYR A 275 8.34 -18.20 -25.10
N HIS A 276 7.73 -19.38 -25.02
CA HIS A 276 6.28 -19.54 -25.10
C HIS A 276 5.74 -20.13 -23.79
N LEU A 277 4.85 -19.41 -23.11
CA LEU A 277 4.27 -19.84 -21.82
C LEU A 277 3.45 -21.13 -21.91
N LYS A 278 2.91 -21.46 -23.09
CA LYS A 278 2.13 -22.68 -23.31
C LYS A 278 3.02 -23.88 -23.68
N GLU A 279 3.58 -24.54 -22.67
CA GLU A 279 4.28 -25.83 -22.85
C GLU A 279 3.35 -26.92 -23.43
N PHE A 280 2.06 -26.86 -23.09
CA PHE A 280 1.05 -27.85 -23.47
C PHE A 280 0.43 -27.61 -24.87
N GLY A 281 0.83 -26.53 -25.57
CA GLY A 281 0.30 -26.18 -26.89
C GLY A 281 1.17 -26.59 -28.08
N GLY A 282 2.20 -27.40 -27.86
CA GLY A 282 3.12 -27.88 -28.91
C GLY A 282 4.37 -27.02 -29.16
N ASN A 283 4.51 -25.86 -28.50
CA ASN A 283 5.70 -25.01 -28.60
C ASN A 283 6.66 -25.29 -27.44
N LEU A 284 7.45 -26.35 -27.60
CA LEU A 284 8.44 -26.76 -26.61
C LEU A 284 9.69 -25.86 -26.69
N PRO A 285 10.36 -25.60 -25.56
CA PRO A 285 11.64 -24.90 -25.54
C PRO A 285 12.66 -25.55 -26.48
N LYS A 286 13.35 -24.73 -27.28
CA LYS A 286 14.29 -25.18 -28.32
C LYS A 286 15.73 -25.28 -27.84
N ASP A 287 16.10 -24.46 -26.87
CA ASP A 287 17.44 -24.42 -26.30
C ASP A 287 17.43 -24.11 -24.79
N ALA A 288 18.62 -24.18 -24.19
CA ALA A 288 18.82 -23.92 -22.76
C ALA A 288 18.38 -22.51 -22.34
N LYS A 289 18.57 -21.51 -23.19
CA LYS A 289 18.23 -20.11 -22.88
C LYS A 289 16.72 -19.89 -22.92
N GLU A 290 16.02 -20.48 -23.88
CA GLU A 290 14.57 -20.44 -23.97
C GLU A 290 13.92 -21.16 -22.78
N LEU A 291 14.44 -22.35 -22.40
CA LEU A 291 13.95 -23.05 -21.22
C LEU A 291 14.21 -22.25 -19.94
N PHE A 292 15.39 -21.64 -19.81
CA PHE A 292 15.71 -20.72 -18.71
C PHE A 292 14.72 -19.56 -18.64
N ASN A 293 14.51 -18.84 -19.74
CA ASN A 293 13.61 -17.69 -19.78
C ASN A 293 12.16 -18.09 -19.46
N LEU A 294 11.71 -19.25 -19.94
CA LEU A 294 10.39 -19.78 -19.62
C LEU A 294 10.21 -20.02 -18.11
N ARG A 295 11.17 -20.70 -17.47
CA ARG A 295 11.11 -20.97 -16.02
C ARG A 295 11.31 -19.72 -15.18
N HIS A 296 12.21 -18.84 -15.60
CA HIS A 296 12.43 -17.51 -15.01
C HIS A 296 11.13 -16.72 -14.99
N ALA A 297 10.46 -16.58 -16.14
CA ALA A 297 9.20 -15.86 -16.24
C ALA A 297 8.09 -16.51 -15.41
N SER A 298 8.02 -17.85 -15.40
CA SER A 298 7.04 -18.58 -14.60
C SER A 298 7.18 -18.31 -13.09
N LEU A 299 8.42 -18.23 -12.57
CA LEU A 299 8.67 -17.87 -11.19
C LEU A 299 8.44 -16.37 -10.93
N ARG A 300 8.90 -15.51 -11.86
CA ARG A 300 8.73 -14.05 -11.76
C ARG A 300 7.25 -13.65 -11.71
N ASN A 301 6.35 -14.40 -12.33
CA ASN A 301 4.90 -14.18 -12.27
C ASN A 301 4.36 -14.00 -10.83
N ALA A 302 5.03 -14.53 -9.80
CA ALA A 302 4.68 -14.27 -8.41
C ALA A 302 4.64 -12.75 -8.07
N ILE A 303 5.66 -11.97 -8.48
CA ILE A 303 5.66 -10.53 -8.18
C ILE A 303 4.61 -9.78 -8.99
N GLU A 304 4.38 -10.17 -10.25
CA GLU A 304 3.35 -9.55 -11.10
C GLU A 304 1.96 -9.77 -10.50
N ARG A 305 1.69 -10.98 -10.01
CA ARG A 305 0.48 -11.31 -9.27
C ARG A 305 0.36 -10.48 -7.99
N ALA A 306 1.42 -10.40 -7.18
CA ALA A 306 1.41 -9.62 -5.95
C ALA A 306 1.09 -8.14 -6.22
N ILE A 307 1.71 -7.55 -7.25
CA ILE A 307 1.46 -6.18 -7.71
C ILE A 307 0.02 -5.99 -8.19
N GLY A 308 -0.50 -6.93 -8.99
CA GLY A 308 -1.88 -6.90 -9.48
C GLY A 308 -2.89 -6.91 -8.35
N ILE A 309 -2.70 -7.81 -7.36
CA ILE A 309 -3.56 -7.91 -6.17
C ILE A 309 -3.45 -6.64 -5.33
N LEU A 310 -2.24 -6.12 -5.10
CA LEU A 310 -2.01 -4.88 -4.36
C LEU A 310 -2.80 -3.72 -4.98
N LYS A 311 -2.68 -3.51 -6.30
CA LYS A 311 -3.41 -2.44 -7.00
C LYS A 311 -4.92 -2.64 -6.94
N ARG A 312 -5.39 -3.87 -7.13
CA ARG A 312 -6.82 -4.20 -7.08
C ARG A 312 -7.42 -3.95 -5.70
N ARG A 313 -6.70 -4.28 -4.64
CA ARG A 313 -7.12 -4.08 -3.25
C ARG A 313 -7.10 -2.61 -2.86
N PHE A 314 -6.00 -1.93 -3.17
CA PHE A 314 -5.78 -0.55 -2.79
C PHE A 314 -5.91 0.34 -4.02
N THR A 315 -7.16 0.63 -4.42
CA THR A 315 -7.45 1.46 -5.60
C THR A 315 -6.91 2.89 -5.48
N ILE A 316 -6.57 3.34 -4.26
CA ILE A 316 -5.83 4.59 -4.04
C ILE A 316 -4.48 4.63 -4.79
N LEU A 317 -3.88 3.47 -5.06
CA LEU A 317 -2.65 3.34 -5.85
C LEU A 317 -2.89 3.39 -7.37
N GLN A 318 -4.14 3.49 -7.80
CA GLN A 318 -4.52 3.55 -9.22
C GLN A 318 -5.06 4.93 -9.63
N VAL A 319 -5.23 5.84 -8.68
CA VAL A 319 -5.69 7.21 -8.93
C VAL A 319 -4.58 8.19 -8.56
N GLN A 320 -4.65 9.41 -9.08
CA GLN A 320 -3.76 10.48 -8.68
C GLN A 320 -4.34 11.15 -7.41
N PRO A 321 -3.76 10.91 -6.23
CA PRO A 321 -4.33 11.45 -4.99
C PRO A 321 -3.97 12.93 -4.83
N GLN A 322 -4.87 13.71 -4.23
CA GLN A 322 -4.70 15.14 -3.95
C GLN A 322 -3.95 15.37 -2.62
N TYR A 323 -2.87 14.62 -2.39
CA TYR A 323 -2.03 14.74 -1.19
C TYR A 323 -0.65 15.30 -1.54
N PRO A 324 0.09 15.90 -0.59
CA PRO A 324 1.51 16.20 -0.78
C PRO A 324 2.30 14.93 -1.14
N PHE A 325 3.30 15.05 -2.02
CA PHE A 325 4.05 13.90 -2.54
C PHE A 325 4.60 12.98 -1.44
N GLU A 326 5.19 13.55 -0.38
CA GLU A 326 5.68 12.77 0.77
C GLU A 326 4.60 11.92 1.43
N SER A 327 3.35 12.41 1.47
CA SER A 327 2.23 11.64 2.03
C SER A 327 1.83 10.50 1.11
N GLN A 328 1.92 10.70 -0.21
CA GLN A 328 1.67 9.65 -1.20
C GLN A 328 2.68 8.51 -1.08
N VAL A 329 3.96 8.80 -0.85
CA VAL A 329 5.00 7.79 -0.60
C VAL A 329 4.65 6.94 0.63
N LYS A 330 4.21 7.58 1.72
CA LYS A 330 3.79 6.88 2.94
C LYS A 330 2.57 5.99 2.71
N ILE A 331 1.62 6.43 1.88
CA ILE A 331 0.43 5.64 1.50
C ILE A 331 0.86 4.36 0.77
N VAL A 332 1.81 4.43 -0.16
CA VAL A 332 2.33 3.24 -0.86
C VAL A 332 2.89 2.22 0.13
N LEU A 333 3.75 2.67 1.05
CA LEU A 333 4.36 1.82 2.07
C LEU A 333 3.31 1.20 3.00
N ALA A 334 2.35 2.00 3.46
CA ALA A 334 1.24 1.52 4.28
C ALA A 334 0.41 0.45 3.56
N CYS A 335 0.10 0.64 2.27
CA CYS A 335 -0.63 -0.35 1.49
C CYS A 335 0.12 -1.69 1.39
N CYS A 336 1.44 -1.66 1.21
CA CYS A 336 2.26 -2.89 1.13
C CYS A 336 2.34 -3.61 2.49
N ILE A 337 2.46 -2.87 3.59
CA ILE A 337 2.47 -3.44 4.95
C ILE A 337 1.12 -4.09 5.27
N LEU A 338 0.03 -3.38 4.98
CA LEU A 338 -1.33 -3.90 5.17
C LEU A 338 -1.60 -5.11 4.31
N TYR A 339 -1.14 -5.09 3.05
CA TYR A 339 -1.21 -6.23 2.16
C TYR A 339 -0.57 -7.48 2.79
N ASN A 340 0.66 -7.36 3.29
CA ASN A 340 1.35 -8.49 3.93
C ASN A 340 0.64 -8.98 5.17
N HIS A 341 0.12 -8.06 5.99
CA HIS A 341 -0.65 -8.44 7.17
C HIS A 341 -1.91 -9.24 6.80
N ILE A 342 -2.68 -8.76 5.81
CA ILE A 342 -3.85 -9.48 5.29
C ILE A 342 -3.43 -10.84 4.72
N ARG A 343 -2.33 -10.90 3.97
CA ARG A 343 -1.84 -12.15 3.37
C ARG A 343 -1.49 -13.22 4.43
N ARG A 344 -1.02 -12.81 5.61
CA ARG A 344 -0.67 -13.70 6.73
C ARG A 344 -1.89 -14.10 7.56
N GLU A 345 -2.75 -13.15 7.90
CA GLU A 345 -3.86 -13.37 8.85
C GLU A 345 -5.17 -13.81 8.17
N CYS A 346 -5.41 -13.40 6.92
CA CYS A 346 -6.64 -13.68 6.17
C CYS A 346 -6.39 -14.73 5.08
N ILE A 347 -6.15 -15.98 5.50
CA ILE A 347 -5.74 -17.09 4.63
C ILE A 347 -6.73 -17.37 3.49
N ASN A 348 -8.03 -17.09 3.68
CA ASN A 348 -9.11 -17.37 2.70
C ASN A 348 -9.59 -16.11 1.95
N ASP A 349 -8.74 -15.09 1.81
CA ASP A 349 -9.12 -13.91 1.05
C ASP A 349 -9.13 -14.22 -0.46
N LEU A 350 -10.33 -14.35 -1.02
CA LEU A 350 -10.61 -14.71 -2.42
C LEU A 350 -9.88 -13.82 -3.44
N ILE A 351 -9.36 -12.65 -3.05
CA ILE A 351 -8.54 -11.83 -3.95
C ILE A 351 -7.25 -12.55 -4.38
N PHE A 352 -6.76 -13.51 -3.59
CA PHE A 352 -5.54 -14.26 -3.85
C PHE A 352 -5.80 -15.52 -4.70
N ASP A 353 -7.05 -15.97 -4.75
CA ASP A 353 -7.51 -17.19 -5.46
C ASP A 353 -7.85 -16.95 -6.93
N ASP A 354 -7.72 -15.73 -7.44
CA ASP A 354 -8.21 -15.39 -8.78
C ASP A 354 -7.26 -15.88 -9.89
N GLU A 355 -7.62 -17.02 -10.49
CA GLU A 355 -7.02 -17.58 -11.72
C GLU A 355 -7.03 -16.59 -12.89
N ASN A 356 -7.95 -15.60 -12.92
CA ASN A 356 -8.01 -14.64 -14.04
C ASN A 356 -6.82 -13.67 -14.11
N LEU A 357 -6.03 -13.54 -13.04
CA LEU A 357 -4.81 -12.72 -13.06
C LEU A 357 -3.70 -13.36 -13.92
N GLN A 358 -3.73 -14.68 -14.13
CA GLN A 358 -2.82 -15.35 -15.07
C GLN A 358 -3.08 -14.92 -16.52
N ASN A 359 -4.31 -14.57 -16.88
CA ASN A 359 -4.69 -14.22 -18.25
C ASN A 359 -4.50 -12.72 -18.57
N LEU A 360 -4.44 -11.83 -17.56
CA LEU A 360 -4.31 -10.38 -17.78
C LEU A 360 -2.86 -9.90 -18.05
N LEU A 361 -1.88 -10.79 -17.93
CA LEU A 361 -0.45 -10.51 -18.10
C LEU A 361 0.09 -10.94 -19.48
N GLU A 362 -0.76 -11.45 -20.38
CA GLU A 362 -0.34 -12.08 -21.64
C GLU A 362 0.14 -11.12 -22.75
N THR A 363 0.32 -9.82 -22.50
CA THR A 363 0.91 -8.92 -23.51
C THR A 363 1.84 -7.89 -22.90
N ASP A 364 3.14 -8.17 -22.92
CA ASP A 364 4.11 -7.09 -23.15
C ASP A 364 5.44 -7.58 -23.79
N PRO A 365 5.54 -7.59 -25.14
CA PRO A 365 6.81 -7.72 -25.83
C PRO A 365 7.56 -6.37 -25.82
N ARG A 366 7.98 -5.89 -24.63
CA ARG A 366 8.74 -4.65 -24.55
C ARG A 366 10.23 -4.90 -24.77
N MET A 367 10.65 -4.68 -26.01
CA MET A 367 12.03 -4.37 -26.36
C MET A 367 12.45 -3.05 -25.70
N GLN A 368 13.61 -3.01 -25.05
CA GLN A 368 14.30 -1.76 -24.74
C GLN A 368 15.75 -1.87 -25.19
N GLN A 369 16.13 -0.96 -26.10
CA GLN A 369 17.49 -0.69 -26.51
C GLN A 369 18.27 -0.01 -25.39
N ASP A 370 19.59 -0.17 -25.46
CA ASP A 370 20.54 0.11 -24.41
C ASP A 370 20.58 1.57 -23.94
N SER A 371 20.86 1.74 -22.65
CA SER A 371 21.55 2.92 -22.13
C SER A 371 22.61 2.40 -21.16
N GLU A 372 23.80 2.18 -21.70
CA GLU A 372 24.95 1.63 -20.97
C GLU A 372 25.56 2.69 -20.05
N CYS A 373 25.52 2.44 -18.73
CA CYS A 373 26.40 3.13 -17.79
C CYS A 373 27.56 2.17 -17.45
N HIS A 374 28.71 2.44 -18.07
CA HIS A 374 29.94 1.67 -17.92
C HIS A 374 30.71 2.10 -16.66
N THR A 375 31.02 1.16 -15.78
CA THR A 375 31.98 1.37 -14.69
C THR A 375 32.71 0.05 -14.41
N LEU A 376 34.04 0.09 -14.37
CA LEU A 376 34.95 -1.06 -14.43
C LEU A 376 34.68 -2.17 -13.38
N GLY A 377 34.16 -1.82 -12.19
CA GLY A 377 33.86 -2.76 -11.11
C GLY A 377 32.60 -3.64 -11.33
N ARG A 378 31.68 -3.22 -12.22
CA ARG A 378 30.46 -3.99 -12.53
C ARG A 378 30.71 -5.17 -13.46
N ASN A 379 31.78 -5.16 -14.23
CA ASN A 379 32.03 -6.18 -15.24
C ASN A 379 32.23 -7.57 -14.60
N LYS A 380 33.01 -7.64 -13.51
CA LYS A 380 33.22 -8.89 -12.78
C LYS A 380 31.93 -9.44 -12.14
N GLN A 381 31.07 -8.58 -11.59
CA GLN A 381 29.78 -9.02 -11.04
C GLN A 381 28.84 -9.52 -12.14
N ARG A 382 28.82 -8.86 -13.30
CA ARG A 382 28.03 -9.28 -14.47
C ARG A 382 28.51 -10.62 -15.03
N GLU A 383 29.82 -10.84 -15.06
CA GLU A 383 30.42 -12.12 -15.48
C GLU A 383 29.98 -13.25 -14.54
N VAL A 384 30.18 -13.10 -13.23
CA VAL A 384 29.75 -14.08 -12.22
C VAL A 384 28.24 -14.38 -12.33
N ALA A 385 27.40 -13.35 -12.49
CA ALA A 385 25.96 -13.53 -12.66
C ALA A 385 25.60 -14.24 -13.96
N SER A 386 26.38 -14.02 -15.03
CA SER A 386 26.17 -14.66 -16.33
C SER A 386 26.61 -16.11 -16.34
N GLU A 387 27.70 -16.43 -15.64
CA GLU A 387 28.15 -17.80 -15.39
C GLU A 387 27.12 -18.58 -14.56
N LEU A 388 26.64 -17.99 -13.46
CA LEU A 388 25.59 -18.60 -12.63
C LEU A 388 24.33 -18.88 -13.47
N ARG A 389 23.85 -17.89 -14.22
CA ARG A 389 22.68 -18.05 -15.09
C ARG A 389 22.87 -19.15 -16.13
N THR A 390 24.05 -19.21 -16.75
CA THR A 390 24.37 -20.20 -17.78
C THR A 390 24.48 -21.61 -17.19
N SER A 391 25.11 -21.74 -16.02
CA SER A 391 25.16 -23.00 -15.29
C SER A 391 23.76 -23.55 -14.97
N ILE A 392 22.85 -22.68 -14.49
CA ILE A 392 21.45 -23.04 -14.23
C ILE A 392 20.77 -23.49 -15.53
N ALA A 393 20.90 -22.71 -16.60
CA ALA A 393 20.28 -22.98 -17.89
C ALA A 393 20.73 -24.32 -18.48
N ASP A 394 22.04 -24.58 -18.50
CA ASP A 394 22.62 -25.78 -19.09
C ASP A 394 22.29 -27.04 -18.28
N THR A 395 22.38 -26.96 -16.94
CA THR A 395 22.03 -28.07 -16.05
C THR A 395 20.56 -28.46 -16.24
N MET A 396 19.67 -27.46 -16.24
CA MET A 396 18.25 -27.66 -16.43
C MET A 396 17.92 -28.20 -17.83
N TRP A 397 18.61 -27.73 -18.87
CA TRP A 397 18.44 -28.20 -20.24
C TRP A 397 18.86 -29.67 -20.41
N ASN A 398 19.99 -30.06 -19.82
CA ASN A 398 20.47 -31.44 -19.87
C ASN A 398 19.47 -32.41 -19.22
N ASP A 399 18.89 -32.04 -18.08
CA ASP A 399 17.86 -32.83 -17.40
C ASP A 399 16.57 -32.88 -18.20
N TYR A 400 16.16 -31.75 -18.78
CA TYR A 400 14.98 -31.67 -19.64
C TYR A 400 15.12 -32.59 -20.87
N GLN A 401 16.30 -32.61 -21.50
CA GLN A 401 16.58 -33.50 -22.63
C GLN A 401 16.58 -34.97 -22.23
N ARG A 402 17.11 -35.32 -21.05
CA ARG A 402 17.07 -36.69 -20.53
C ARG A 402 15.64 -37.19 -20.34
N ARG A 403 14.80 -36.40 -19.64
CA ARG A 403 13.38 -36.71 -19.39
C ARG A 403 12.50 -36.80 -20.65
N ARG A 404 13.00 -36.35 -21.82
CA ARG A 404 12.30 -36.45 -23.10
C ARG A 404 12.69 -37.70 -23.91
N ARG A 405 13.82 -38.34 -23.56
CA ARG A 405 14.31 -39.54 -24.23
C ARG A 405 13.81 -40.81 -23.55
N ASP A 406 13.58 -40.73 -22.23
CA ASP A 406 12.86 -41.71 -21.43
C ASP A 406 11.34 -41.54 -21.63
#